data_AF-A0A1H4B016-F1
#
_entry.id   AF-A0A1H4B016-F1
#
_cell.length_a   1.000
_cell.length_b   1.000
_cell.length_c   1.000
_cell.angle_alpha   90.00
_cell.angle_beta   90.00
_cell.angle_gamma   90.00
#
_symmetry.space_group_name_H-M   'P 1'
#
loop_
_entity.id
_entity.type
_entity.pdbx_description
1 polymer ?
#
loop_
_entity_poly.entity_id
_entity_poly.type
_entity_poly.pdbx_seq_one_letter_code
_entity_poly.pdbx_strand_id
1 'polypeptide(L)'
;MLMFIFGAIAATLVIKLWDYKKKNSITLSWIEYLTGSIWVFWTITGIAFIVINLGEGETRAASLGSLIFGAVALFGFIGLRKLYRKGKCLTKAPAAS
;
A
#
# COMPACT_ATOMS: atom_id res chain seq x y z
N MET A 1 -13.63 9.27 17.86
CA MET A 1 -14.48 9.24 16.65
C MET A 1 -13.70 9.17 15.34
N LEU A 2 -12.71 10.03 15.10
CA LEU A 2 -11.96 10.05 13.82
C LEU A 2 -11.35 8.70 13.42
N MET A 3 -10.68 7.98 14.33
CA MET A 3 -10.09 6.67 14.01
C MET A 3 -11.10 5.61 13.60
N PHE A 4 -12.32 5.66 14.16
CA PHE A 4 -13.39 4.71 13.81
C PHE A 4 -13.87 4.93 12.37
N ILE A 5 -13.97 6.19 11.96
CA ILE A 5 -14.33 6.58 10.58
C ILE A 5 -13.23 6.17 9.60
N PHE A 6 -11.96 6.42 9.94
CA PHE A 6 -10.83 5.96 9.13
C PHE A 6 -10.78 4.44 8.98
N GLY A 7 -11.04 3.70 10.05
CA GLY A 7 -11.12 2.23 10.02
C GLY A 7 -12.23 1.72 9.09
N ALA A 8 -13.43 2.33 9.16
CA ALA A 8 -14.55 1.95 8.30
C ALA A 8 -14.28 2.23 6.80
N ILE A 9 -13.66 3.36 6.48
CA ILE A 9 -13.25 3.72 5.11
C ILE A 9 -12.17 2.76 4.61
N ALA A 10 -11.18 2.43 5.44
CA ALA A 10 -10.11 1.50 5.07
C ALA A 10 -10.68 0.09 4.81
N ALA A 11 -11.58 -0.40 5.66
CA ALA A 11 -12.23 -1.70 5.48
C ALA A 11 -13.02 -1.78 4.17
N THR A 12 -13.82 -0.75 3.85
CA THR A 12 -14.58 -0.71 2.59
C THR A 12 -13.67 -0.64 1.36
N LEU A 13 -12.55 0.09 1.43
CA LEU A 13 -11.55 0.12 0.36
C LEU A 13 -10.91 -1.25 0.13
N VAL A 14 -10.53 -1.96 1.20
CA VAL A 14 -9.92 -3.30 1.12
C VAL A 14 -10.86 -4.30 0.47
N ILE A 15 -12.14 -4.32 0.89
CA ILE A 15 -13.15 -5.22 0.31
C ILE A 15 -13.32 -4.93 -1.19
N LYS A 16 -13.44 -3.66 -1.57
CA LYS A 16 -13.61 -3.24 -2.96
C LYS A 16 -12.38 -3.56 -3.83
N LEU A 17 -11.18 -3.43 -3.28
CA LEU A 17 -9.93 -3.83 -3.93
C LEU A 17 -9.85 -5.35 -4.13
N TRP A 18 -10.30 -6.13 -3.14
CA TRP A 18 -10.35 -7.58 -3.23
C TRP A 18 -11.31 -8.06 -4.32
N ASP A 19 -12.51 -7.47 -4.38
CA ASP A 19 -13.48 -7.76 -5.43
C ASP A 19 -12.96 -7.34 -6.82
N TYR A 20 -12.26 -6.21 -6.92
CA TYR A 20 -11.63 -5.79 -8.16
C TYR A 20 -10.52 -6.75 -8.62
N LYS A 21 -9.72 -7.28 -7.68
CA LYS A 21 -8.69 -8.30 -7.97
C LYS A 21 -9.33 -9.59 -8.49
N LYS A 22 -10.41 -10.04 -7.83
CA LYS A 22 -11.14 -11.25 -8.21
C LYS A 22 -11.81 -11.11 -9.58
N LYS A 23 -12.36 -9.92 -9.89
CA LYS A 23 -13.01 -9.62 -11.17
C LYS A 23 -12.04 -9.54 -12.35
N ASN A 24 -10.79 -9.13 -12.14
CA ASN A 24 -9.81 -8.94 -13.21
C ASN A 24 -8.80 -10.10 -13.34
N SER A 25 -9.01 -11.22 -12.64
CA SER A 25 -8.13 -12.40 -12.65
C SER A 25 -6.64 -12.03 -12.49
N ILE A 26 -6.34 -11.07 -11.62
CA ILE A 26 -4.96 -10.60 -11.49
C ILE A 26 -4.17 -11.64 -10.69
N THR A 27 -3.33 -12.39 -11.40
CA THR A 27 -2.37 -13.33 -10.83
C THR A 27 -1.15 -12.54 -10.36
N LEU A 28 -0.99 -12.42 -9.05
CA LEU A 28 0.23 -11.94 -8.42
C LEU A 28 1.15 -13.13 -8.18
N SER A 29 2.43 -13.00 -8.52
CA SER A 29 3.45 -13.96 -8.12
C SER A 29 3.60 -13.97 -6.59
N TRP A 30 4.07 -15.09 -6.02
CA TRP A 30 4.32 -15.22 -4.58
C TRP A 30 5.20 -14.08 -4.04
N ILE A 31 6.22 -13.69 -4.81
CA ILE A 31 7.12 -12.59 -4.46
C ILE A 31 6.36 -11.25 -4.40
N GLU A 32 5.48 -10.97 -5.37
CA GLU A 32 4.70 -9.73 -5.40
C GLU A 32 3.72 -9.65 -4.22
N TYR A 33 3.15 -10.80 -3.83
CA TYR A 33 2.33 -10.91 -2.62
C TYR A 33 3.12 -10.63 -1.35
N LEU A 34 4.32 -11.21 -1.23
CA LEU A 34 5.19 -11.03 -0.07
C LEU A 34 5.66 -9.56 0.02
N THR A 35 6.16 -9.00 -1.07
CA THR A 35 6.62 -7.61 -1.14
C THR A 35 5.47 -6.62 -0.88
N GLY A 36 4.28 -6.88 -1.45
CA GLY A 36 3.10 -6.07 -1.18
C GLY A 36 2.67 -6.12 0.29
N SER A 37 2.70 -7.30 0.91
CA SER A 37 2.34 -7.48 2.33
C SER A 37 3.33 -6.79 3.26
N ILE A 38 4.64 -6.92 3.00
CA ILE A 38 5.69 -6.22 3.75
C ILE A 38 5.51 -4.70 3.63
N TRP A 39 5.22 -4.20 2.43
CA TRP A 39 4.99 -2.78 2.19
C TRP A 39 3.74 -2.26 2.93
N VAL A 40 2.64 -3.02 2.92
CA VAL A 40 1.43 -2.67 3.69
C VAL A 40 1.72 -2.65 5.18
N PHE A 41 2.40 -3.69 5.70
CA PHE A 41 2.77 -3.77 7.11
C PHE A 41 3.65 -2.58 7.55
N TRP A 42 4.65 -2.23 6.73
CA TRP A 42 5.48 -1.05 6.95
C TRP A 42 4.66 0.24 7.03
N THR A 43 3.72 0.41 6.10
CA THR A 43 2.85 1.60 6.04
C THR A 43 1.96 1.70 7.28
N ILE A 44 1.33 0.60 7.70
CA ILE A 44 0.48 0.57 8.90
C ILE A 44 1.30 0.90 10.15
N THR A 45 2.49 0.31 10.27
CA THR A 45 3.39 0.54 11.41
C THR A 45 3.82 2.01 11.47
N GLY A 46 4.16 2.60 10.32
CA GLY A 46 4.50 4.02 10.23
C GLY A 46 3.36 4.94 10.65
N ILE A 47 2.13 4.65 10.23
CA ILE A 47 0.93 5.40 10.65
C ILE A 47 0.74 5.29 12.17
N ALA A 48 0.83 4.07 12.72
CA ALA A 48 0.70 3.85 14.17
C ALA A 48 1.75 4.64 14.95
N PHE A 49 3.02 4.61 14.51
CA PHE A 49 4.10 5.40 15.11
C PHE A 49 3.77 6.90 15.12
N ILE A 50 3.37 7.47 13.99
CA ILE A 50 3.05 8.90 13.87
C ILE A 50 1.90 9.27 14.81
N VAL A 51 0.86 8.44 14.86
CA VAL A 51 -0.33 8.67 15.68
C VAL A 51 -0.01 8.60 17.17
N ILE A 52 0.81 7.64 17.60
CA ILE A 52 1.25 7.52 19.00
C ILE A 52 2.05 8.75 19.41
N ASN A 53 3.07 9.11 18.62
CA ASN A 53 3.93 10.27 18.92
C ASN A 53 3.15 11.60 18.91
N LEU A 54 2.16 11.75 18.02
CA LEU A 54 1.24 12.89 18.05
C LEU A 54 0.41 12.93 19.33
N GLY A 55 -0.07 11.78 19.79
CA GLY A 55 -0.83 11.65 21.04
C GLY A 55 -0.01 11.96 22.29
N GLU A 56 1.29 11.64 22.27
CA GLU A 56 2.24 11.93 23.35
C GLU A 56 2.78 13.38 23.34
N GLY A 57 2.39 14.19 22.34
CA GLY A 57 2.85 15.58 22.20
C GLY A 57 4.24 15.72 21.56
N GLU A 58 4.86 14.62 21.14
CA GLU A 58 6.16 14.58 20.46
C GLU A 58 6.03 14.90 18.97
N THR A 59 5.59 16.12 18.66
CA THR A 59 5.34 16.57 17.27
C THR A 59 6.56 16.52 16.35
N ARG A 60 7.79 16.64 16.90
CA ARG A 60 9.04 16.50 16.14
C ARG A 60 9.30 15.06 15.71
N ALA A 61 9.10 14.10 16.60
CA ALA A 61 9.26 12.68 16.29
C ALA A 61 8.19 12.24 15.28
N ALA A 62 6.95 12.71 15.47
CA ALA A 62 5.87 12.46 14.52
C ALA A 62 6.14 13.06 13.12
N SER A 63 6.68 14.27 13.02
CA SER A 63 6.97 14.90 11.73
C SER A 63 8.09 14.19 10.98
N LEU A 64 9.20 13.87 11.66
CA LEU A 64 10.30 13.07 11.10
C LEU A 64 9.82 11.67 10.70
N GLY A 65 9.04 11.02 11.55
CA GLY A 65 8.39 9.74 11.25
C GLY A 65 7.52 9.84 10.00
N SER A 66 6.67 10.87 9.91
CA SER A 66 5.79 11.07 8.75
C SER A 66 6.57 11.26 7.45
N LEU A 67 7.72 11.92 7.50
CA LEU A 67 8.57 12.12 6.34
C LEU A 67 9.23 10.81 5.90
N ILE A 68 9.81 10.04 6.83
CA ILE A 68 10.49 8.78 6.53
C ILE A 68 9.48 7.71 6.06
N PHE A 69 8.45 7.44 6.86
CA PHE A 69 7.45 6.43 6.54
C PHE A 69 6.64 6.82 5.29
N GLY A 70 6.29 8.11 5.16
CA GLY A 70 5.58 8.62 4.00
C GLY A 70 6.40 8.52 2.72
N ALA A 71 7.69 8.86 2.75
CA ALA A 71 8.57 8.75 1.58
C ALA A 71 8.72 7.30 1.13
N VAL A 72 9.00 6.37 2.05
CA VAL A 72 9.14 4.94 1.73
C VAL A 72 7.83 4.37 1.19
N ALA A 73 6.69 4.75 1.78
CA ALA A 73 5.38 4.36 1.27
C ALA A 73 5.17 4.86 -0.17
N LEU A 74 5.49 6.12 -0.44
CA LEU A 74 5.31 6.73 -1.76
C LEU A 74 6.24 6.10 -2.82
N PHE A 75 7.52 5.89 -2.51
CA PHE A 75 8.46 5.21 -3.40
C PHE A 75 8.05 3.76 -3.66
N GLY A 76 7.61 3.04 -2.63
CA GLY A 76 7.09 1.68 -2.77
C GLY A 76 5.85 1.64 -3.68
N PHE A 77 4.93 2.59 -3.53
CA PHE A 77 3.75 2.70 -4.41
C PHE A 77 4.12 2.97 -5.87
N ILE A 78 5.05 3.91 -6.12
CA ILE A 78 5.54 4.22 -7.47
C ILE A 78 6.24 3.00 -8.07
N GLY A 79 7.07 2.31 -7.29
CA GLY A 79 7.76 1.08 -7.68
C GLY A 79 6.79 -0.02 -8.06
N LEU A 80 5.80 -0.31 -7.20
CA LEU A 80 4.75 -1.29 -7.46
C LEU A 80 3.97 -0.93 -8.73
N ARG A 81 3.59 0.34 -8.91
CA ARG A 81 2.86 0.81 -10.09
C ARG A 81 3.65 0.62 -11.38
N LYS A 82 4.96 0.86 -11.34
CA LYS A 82 5.85 0.68 -12.51
C LYS A 82 6.01 -0.80 -12.86
N LEU A 83 6.16 -1.66 -11.86
CA LEU A 83 6.19 -3.13 -12.02
C LEU A 83 4.88 -3.65 -12.61
N TYR A 84 3.73 -3.21 -12.07
CA TYR A 84 2.41 -3.61 -12.56
C TYR A 84 2.16 -3.20 -14.01
N ARG A 85 2.59 -1.99 -14.43
CA ARG A 85 2.48 -1.56 -15.83
C ARG A 85 3.36 -2.39 -16.75
N LYS A 86 4.58 -2.75 -16.34
CA LYS A 86 5.46 -3.64 -17.13
C LYS A 86 4.86 -5.04 -17.28
N GLY A 87 4.30 -5.61 -16.19
CA GLY A 87 3.62 -6.92 -16.23
C GLY A 87 2.46 -6.94 -17.23
N LYS A 88 1.60 -5.92 -17.24
CA LYS A 88 0.50 -5.80 -18.22
C LYS A 88 0.96 -5.59 -19.66
N CYS A 89 2.16 -5.06 -19.88
CA CYS A 89 2.73 -4.85 -21.21
C CYS A 89 3.23 -6.18 -21.80
N LEU A 90 3.80 -7.06 -20.97
CA LEU A 90 4.29 -8.38 -21.39
C LEU A 90 3.16 -9.37 -21.70
N THR A 91 2.03 -9.29 -20.99
CA THR A 91 0.83 -10.12 -21.28
C THR A 91 0.04 -9.66 -22.51
N LYS A 92 0.39 -8.51 -23.10
CA LYS A 92 -0.25 -7.98 -24.32
C LYS A 92 0.59 -8.18 -25.58
N ALA A 93 1.77 -8.79 -25.49
CA ALA A 93 2.50 -9.18 -26.69
C ALA A 93 1.62 -10.20 -27.47
N PRO A 94 1.24 -9.92 -28.72
CA PRO A 94 0.56 -10.92 -29.53
C PRO A 94 1.50 -12.12 -29.63
N ALA A 95 0.97 -13.32 -29.36
CA ALA A 95 1.66 -14.55 -29.73
C ALA A 95 1.93 -14.45 -31.23
N ALA A 96 3.19 -14.22 -31.59
CA ALA A 96 3.64 -14.33 -32.96
C ALA A 96 3.58 -15.81 -33.32
N SER A 97 2.44 -16.22 -33.89
CA SER A 97 2.28 -17.42 -34.70
C SER A 97 2.78 -17.16 -36.11
#